data_AF-A0A9P5UJ31-F1
#
_entry.id   AF-A0A9P5UJ31-F1
#
_cell.length_a   1.000
_cell.length_b   1.000
_cell.length_c   1.000
_cell.angle_alpha   90.00
_cell.angle_beta   90.00
_cell.angle_gamma   90.00
#
_symmetry.space_group_name_H-M   'P 1'
#
loop_
_entity.id
_entity.type
_entity.pdbx_description
1 polymer ?
#
loop_
_entity_poly.entity_id
_entity_poly.type
_entity_poly.pdbx_seq_one_letter_code
_entity_poly.pdbx_strand_id
1 'polypeptide(L)'
;ENDGTFFIGSIVHNNFFLDGRADVDMDRGLWLTTRDYLVALLRSEVDYLKSKYGAALDGIGGNGRDNGENDEDYEEELEKARDVLETTSKLETIIPSFLPNNPTLERFCLHHCDLESRNIMIQGTAISGIIDWESSSACPVWPYARCPTFIAGRGHDVEETDAVNWDDPEEFEQVFHETQLRRFFRSEISKRDLAFGVAMHEGSKVQMFEDQVILTREYPRHVKRWINHLRSGSEGWDEDLSA
;
A
#
# COMPACT_ATOMS: atom_id res chain seq x y z
N GLU A 1 27.45 -15.63 17.96
CA GLU A 1 28.57 -14.78 17.50
C GLU A 1 28.10 -14.06 16.25
N ASN A 2 28.09 -12.72 16.27
CA ASN A 2 27.83 -11.88 15.10
C ASN A 2 29.21 -11.61 14.48
N ASP A 3 29.49 -12.15 13.30
CA ASP A 3 30.77 -12.07 12.60
C ASP A 3 31.08 -10.67 12.00
N GLY A 4 30.24 -9.67 12.32
CA GLY A 4 30.34 -8.33 11.76
C GLY A 4 29.85 -8.22 10.32
N THR A 5 29.24 -9.27 9.75
CA THR A 5 28.57 -9.15 8.45
C THR A 5 27.20 -8.50 8.63
N PHE A 6 27.00 -7.38 7.93
CA PHE A 6 25.69 -6.77 7.79
C PHE A 6 24.87 -7.61 6.82
N PHE A 7 23.72 -8.13 7.27
CA PHE A 7 22.74 -8.76 6.41
C PHE A 7 21.50 -7.89 6.33
N ILE A 8 20.84 -7.90 5.18
CA ILE A 8 19.54 -7.27 5.03
C ILE A 8 18.50 -8.25 5.59
N GLY A 9 17.80 -7.82 6.63
CA GLY A 9 16.77 -8.61 7.31
C GLY A 9 15.41 -8.54 6.63
N SER A 10 14.43 -9.20 7.26
CA SER A 10 13.02 -9.14 6.90
C SER A 10 12.47 -7.71 6.90
N ILE A 11 11.47 -7.45 6.06
CA ILE A 11 10.74 -6.19 6.06
C ILE A 11 10.06 -5.94 7.41
N VAL A 12 10.05 -4.69 7.86
CA VAL A 12 9.34 -4.23 9.07
C VAL A 12 8.16 -3.32 8.74
N HIS A 13 7.70 -3.36 7.48
CA HIS A 13 6.58 -2.57 7.01
C HIS A 13 5.32 -2.92 7.81
N ASN A 14 4.50 -1.91 8.09
CA ASN A 14 3.30 -2.03 8.92
C ASN A 14 2.36 -3.15 8.46
N ASN A 15 2.23 -3.36 7.15
CA ASN A 15 1.43 -4.44 6.58
C ASN A 15 1.84 -5.86 7.02
N PHE A 16 3.08 -6.07 7.46
CA PHE A 16 3.61 -7.37 7.88
C PHE A 16 3.90 -7.46 9.39
N PHE A 17 3.72 -6.35 10.13
CA PHE A 17 4.20 -6.21 11.50
C PHE A 17 3.12 -5.80 12.51
N LEU A 18 2.17 -4.94 12.11
CA LEU A 18 1.13 -4.43 13.02
C LEU A 18 -0.01 -5.44 13.27
N ASP A 19 -0.83 -5.16 14.29
CA ASP A 19 -1.98 -5.94 14.75
C ASP A 19 -1.66 -7.40 15.12
N GLY A 20 -0.51 -7.60 15.79
CA GLY A 20 -0.07 -8.95 16.22
C GLY A 20 0.54 -9.78 15.10
N ARG A 21 0.68 -9.23 13.88
CA ARG A 21 1.36 -9.93 12.77
C ARG A 21 2.83 -10.17 13.04
N ALA A 22 3.48 -9.37 13.90
CA ALA A 22 4.87 -9.59 14.30
C ALA A 22 5.15 -11.00 14.85
N ASP A 23 4.16 -11.63 15.51
CA ASP A 23 4.30 -12.94 16.13
C ASP A 23 3.94 -14.11 15.20
N VAL A 24 3.50 -13.83 13.98
CA VAL A 24 3.10 -14.85 12.99
C VAL A 24 4.29 -15.19 12.09
N ASP A 25 4.50 -16.48 11.81
CA ASP A 25 5.46 -16.89 10.78
C ASP A 25 4.91 -16.54 9.40
N MET A 26 5.53 -15.58 8.73
CA MET A 26 5.09 -15.02 7.45
C MET A 26 6.31 -14.78 6.56
N ASP A 27 6.11 -14.89 5.25
CA ASP A 27 7.10 -14.41 4.28
C ASP A 27 7.25 -12.88 4.39
N ARG A 28 8.42 -12.44 4.84
CA ARG A 28 8.81 -11.02 4.99
C ARG A 28 9.99 -10.66 4.10
N GLY A 29 10.24 -11.46 3.06
CA GLY A 29 11.29 -11.24 2.09
C GLY A 29 12.67 -11.76 2.52
N LEU A 30 13.73 -11.42 1.79
CA LEU A 30 13.74 -10.50 0.64
C LEU A 30 13.07 -11.05 -0.61
N TRP A 31 12.40 -10.16 -1.34
CA TRP A 31 11.80 -10.45 -2.63
C TRP A 31 12.62 -9.83 -3.75
N LEU A 32 12.65 -10.52 -4.90
CA LEU A 32 13.39 -10.06 -6.08
C LEU A 32 12.47 -9.61 -7.22
N THR A 33 11.17 -9.85 -7.08
CA THR A 33 10.18 -9.49 -8.08
C THR A 33 8.94 -8.88 -7.43
N THR A 34 8.26 -8.01 -8.16
CA THR A 34 6.96 -7.44 -7.81
C THR A 34 5.93 -8.53 -7.56
N ARG A 35 6.00 -9.63 -8.33
CA ARG A 35 5.15 -10.79 -8.12
C ARG A 35 5.34 -11.40 -6.73
N ASP A 36 6.59 -11.65 -6.33
CA ASP A 36 6.89 -12.28 -5.04
C ASP A 36 6.45 -11.35 -3.89
N TYR A 37 6.69 -10.04 -4.02
CA TYR A 37 6.19 -9.03 -3.08
C TYR A 37 4.66 -9.05 -2.93
N LEU A 38 3.92 -8.99 -4.04
CA LEU A 38 2.45 -8.99 -4.02
C LEU A 38 1.87 -10.31 -3.48
N VAL A 39 2.48 -11.44 -3.85
CA VAL A 39 2.08 -12.76 -3.32
C VAL A 39 2.34 -12.83 -1.82
N ALA A 40 3.49 -12.36 -1.35
CA ALA A 40 3.80 -12.33 0.09
C ALA A 40 2.85 -11.41 0.86
N LEU A 41 2.52 -10.24 0.31
CA LEU A 41 1.54 -9.33 0.90
C LEU A 41 0.16 -10.00 1.02
N LEU A 42 -0.33 -10.68 -0.02
CA LEU A 42 -1.58 -11.43 0.00
C LEU A 42 -1.56 -12.58 1.01
N ARG A 43 -0.47 -13.37 1.00
CA ARG A 43 -0.33 -14.55 1.87
C ARG A 43 -0.15 -14.17 3.34
N SER A 44 0.44 -13.02 3.63
CA SER A 44 0.53 -12.51 5.00
C SER A 44 -0.85 -12.44 5.68
N GLU A 45 -1.90 -12.09 4.92
CA GLU A 45 -3.25 -12.05 5.44
C GLU A 45 -3.83 -13.46 5.66
N VAL A 46 -3.50 -14.40 4.79
CA VAL A 46 -3.89 -15.80 4.95
C VAL A 46 -3.23 -16.42 6.18
N ASP A 47 -1.94 -16.18 6.36
CA ASP A 47 -1.15 -16.70 7.47
C ASP A 47 -1.63 -16.09 8.79
N TYR A 48 -1.93 -14.79 8.81
CA TYR A 48 -2.55 -14.12 9.96
C TYR A 48 -3.89 -14.75 10.37
N LEU A 49 -4.82 -14.91 9.42
CA LEU A 49 -6.14 -15.47 9.71
C LEU A 49 -6.09 -16.94 10.08
N LYS A 50 -5.18 -17.72 9.49
CA LYS A 50 -4.96 -19.12 9.88
C LYS A 50 -4.36 -19.23 11.28
N SER A 51 -3.43 -18.34 11.64
CA SER A 51 -2.90 -18.24 12.99
C SER A 51 -4.02 -17.94 14.01
N LYS A 52 -4.85 -16.94 13.73
CA LYS A 52 -5.90 -16.47 14.66
C LYS A 52 -7.12 -17.41 14.72
N TYR A 53 -7.56 -17.94 13.58
CA TYR A 53 -8.86 -18.64 13.45
C TYR A 53 -8.75 -20.07 12.88
N GLY A 54 -7.55 -20.61 12.64
CA GLY A 54 -7.36 -21.87 11.91
C GLY A 54 -8.17 -23.05 12.45
N ALA A 55 -8.18 -23.27 13.76
CA ALA A 55 -8.94 -24.36 14.38
C ALA A 55 -10.47 -24.23 14.11
N ALA A 56 -11.00 -23.02 14.19
CA ALA A 56 -12.41 -22.74 13.93
C ALA A 56 -12.75 -22.85 12.43
N LEU A 57 -11.85 -22.38 11.56
CA LEU A 57 -12.00 -22.47 10.10
C LEU A 57 -12.00 -23.94 9.62
N ASP A 58 -11.16 -24.78 10.22
CA ASP A 58 -11.04 -26.21 9.92
C ASP A 58 -12.18 -27.05 10.53
N GLY A 59 -13.11 -26.42 11.27
CA GLY A 59 -14.19 -27.13 11.96
C GLY A 59 -13.69 -28.04 13.10
N ILE A 60 -12.44 -27.85 13.53
CA ILE A 60 -11.83 -28.51 14.68
C ILE A 60 -12.26 -27.73 15.92
N GLY A 61 -13.57 -27.76 16.20
CA GLY A 61 -14.16 -27.10 17.35
C GLY A 61 -13.86 -27.88 18.63
N GLY A 62 -13.08 -27.29 19.54
CA GLY A 62 -12.84 -27.88 20.86
C GLY A 62 -12.21 -26.92 21.86
N ASN A 63 -13.06 -26.21 22.62
CA ASN A 63 -12.78 -25.71 23.98
C ASN A 63 -11.48 -24.89 24.22
N GLY A 64 -11.07 -24.04 23.28
CA GLY A 64 -10.14 -22.94 23.53
C GLY A 64 -10.84 -21.65 24.00
N ARG A 65 -12.04 -21.76 24.59
CA ARG A 65 -12.81 -20.61 25.09
C ARG A 65 -12.13 -20.06 26.35
N ASP A 66 -11.16 -19.17 26.17
CA ASP A 66 -10.67 -18.33 27.25
C ASP A 66 -11.41 -16.99 27.23
N ASN A 67 -12.43 -16.91 28.10
CA ASN A 67 -12.90 -15.72 28.79
C ASN A 67 -13.24 -14.43 27.98
N GLY A 68 -14.51 -14.31 27.56
CA GLY A 68 -15.22 -13.02 27.64
C GLY A 68 -15.78 -12.40 26.35
N GLU A 69 -15.52 -12.98 25.18
CA GLU A 69 -16.10 -12.48 23.91
C GLU A 69 -17.53 -13.00 23.69
N ASN A 70 -18.43 -12.15 23.20
CA ASN A 70 -19.80 -12.51 22.85
C ASN A 70 -19.77 -13.49 21.67
N ASP A 71 -20.51 -14.61 21.75
CA ASP A 71 -20.51 -15.65 20.71
C ASP A 71 -20.90 -15.06 19.33
N GLU A 72 -21.75 -14.01 19.29
CA GLU A 72 -22.15 -13.31 18.05
C GLU A 72 -21.00 -12.54 17.39
N ASP A 73 -20.19 -11.81 18.17
CA ASP A 73 -19.09 -10.99 17.64
C ASP A 73 -18.01 -11.89 17.02
N TYR A 74 -17.73 -13.03 17.66
CA TYR A 74 -16.76 -14.00 17.16
C TYR A 74 -17.24 -14.71 15.88
N GLU A 75 -18.52 -15.03 15.77
CA GLU A 75 -19.09 -15.59 14.54
C GLU A 75 -19.01 -14.60 13.37
N GLU A 76 -19.25 -13.30 13.61
CA GLU A 76 -19.08 -12.25 12.61
C GLU A 76 -17.61 -12.12 12.16
N GLU A 77 -16.66 -12.14 13.11
CA GLU A 77 -15.23 -12.15 12.79
C GLU A 77 -14.83 -13.37 11.93
N LEU A 78 -15.35 -14.54 12.25
CA LEU A 78 -15.11 -15.77 11.47
C LEU A 78 -15.71 -15.69 10.06
N GLU A 79 -16.90 -15.10 9.90
CA GLU A 79 -17.50 -14.87 8.60
C GLU A 79 -16.63 -13.89 7.79
N LYS A 80 -16.17 -12.78 8.39
CA LYS A 80 -15.24 -11.84 7.76
C LYS A 80 -13.95 -12.54 7.36
N ALA A 81 -13.37 -13.38 8.22
CA ALA A 81 -12.15 -14.14 7.92
C ALA A 81 -12.34 -15.06 6.71
N ARG A 82 -13.48 -15.76 6.60
CA ARG A 82 -13.82 -16.58 5.41
C ARG A 82 -13.93 -15.72 4.16
N ASP A 83 -14.56 -14.55 4.28
CA ASP A 83 -14.69 -13.59 3.19
C ASP A 83 -13.32 -13.09 2.70
N VAL A 84 -12.41 -12.75 3.61
CA VAL A 84 -11.03 -12.36 3.31
C VAL A 84 -10.30 -13.47 2.59
N LEU A 85 -10.29 -14.70 3.13
CA LEU A 85 -9.60 -15.85 2.53
C LEU A 85 -10.08 -16.15 1.10
N GLU A 86 -11.40 -16.11 0.86
CA GLU A 86 -11.96 -16.27 -0.48
C GLU A 86 -11.53 -15.14 -1.42
N THR A 87 -11.49 -13.89 -0.92
CA THR A 87 -11.10 -12.71 -1.70
C THR A 87 -9.63 -12.76 -2.08
N THR A 88 -8.75 -13.05 -1.13
CA THR A 88 -7.31 -13.22 -1.37
C THR A 88 -7.05 -14.29 -2.42
N SER A 89 -7.76 -15.44 -2.33
CA SER A 89 -7.65 -16.50 -3.33
C SER A 89 -8.01 -16.01 -4.74
N LYS A 90 -9.04 -15.16 -4.88
CA LYS A 90 -9.42 -14.54 -6.16
C LYS A 90 -8.38 -13.52 -6.64
N LEU A 91 -7.86 -12.69 -5.75
CA LEU A 91 -6.80 -11.72 -6.07
C LEU A 91 -5.54 -12.41 -6.58
N GLU A 92 -5.12 -13.51 -5.95
CA GLU A 92 -3.95 -14.29 -6.37
C GLU A 92 -4.06 -14.75 -7.84
N THR A 93 -5.27 -15.09 -8.31
CA THR A 93 -5.50 -15.51 -9.71
C THR A 93 -5.32 -14.39 -10.73
N ILE A 94 -5.45 -13.13 -10.34
CA ILE A 94 -5.39 -11.98 -11.25
C ILE A 94 -4.08 -11.20 -11.16
N ILE A 95 -3.18 -11.51 -10.21
CA ILE A 95 -1.83 -10.89 -10.09
C ILE A 95 -1.13 -10.74 -11.44
N PRO A 96 -1.05 -11.77 -12.33
CA PRO A 96 -0.32 -11.65 -13.58
C PRO A 96 -0.80 -10.51 -14.48
N SER A 97 -2.07 -10.11 -14.37
CA SER A 97 -2.66 -9.01 -15.15
C SER A 97 -2.19 -7.63 -14.66
N PHE A 98 -1.64 -7.54 -13.45
CA PHE A 98 -1.20 -6.29 -12.80
C PHE A 98 0.32 -6.19 -12.68
N LEU A 99 1.08 -7.20 -13.11
CA LEU A 99 2.54 -7.13 -13.08
C LEU A 99 3.06 -6.03 -14.02
N PRO A 100 4.14 -5.33 -13.64
CA PRO A 100 4.75 -4.32 -14.48
C PRO A 100 5.30 -4.95 -15.76
N ASN A 101 5.04 -4.31 -16.91
CA ASN A 101 5.66 -4.71 -18.17
C ASN A 101 7.08 -4.13 -18.34
N ASN A 102 7.38 -3.06 -17.60
CA ASN A 102 8.65 -2.35 -17.66
C ASN A 102 9.60 -2.89 -16.58
N PRO A 103 10.73 -3.53 -16.93
CA PRO A 103 11.68 -4.08 -15.96
C PRO A 103 12.25 -3.04 -15.00
N THR A 104 12.20 -1.76 -15.37
CA THR A 104 12.64 -0.66 -14.50
C THR A 104 11.81 -0.57 -13.20
N LEU A 105 10.55 -1.02 -13.24
CA LEU A 105 9.65 -1.06 -12.09
C LEU A 105 9.96 -2.22 -11.12
N GLU A 106 10.75 -3.20 -11.55
CA GLU A 106 11.21 -4.31 -10.69
C GLU A 106 12.40 -3.91 -9.80
N ARG A 107 12.85 -2.64 -9.87
CA ARG A 107 13.91 -2.14 -9.01
C ARG A 107 13.39 -2.02 -7.58
N PHE A 108 14.05 -2.73 -6.65
CA PHE A 108 13.83 -2.58 -5.21
C PHE A 108 14.72 -1.46 -4.66
N CYS A 109 14.14 -0.61 -3.81
CA CYS A 109 14.84 0.48 -3.14
C CYS A 109 14.55 0.44 -1.64
N LEU A 110 15.43 1.04 -0.83
CA LEU A 110 15.09 1.34 0.56
C LEU A 110 14.13 2.52 0.59
N HIS A 111 12.93 2.28 1.10
CA HIS A 111 11.90 3.29 1.29
C HIS A 111 11.78 3.63 2.77
N HIS A 112 11.55 4.90 3.09
CA HIS A 112 11.26 5.34 4.46
C HIS A 112 9.88 4.86 4.94
N CYS A 113 8.94 4.65 4.00
CA CYS A 113 7.55 4.21 4.23
C CYS A 113 6.64 5.17 5.02
N ASP A 114 7.20 6.13 5.76
CA ASP A 114 6.51 7.18 6.52
C ASP A 114 7.15 8.58 6.32
N LEU A 115 7.49 8.94 5.07
CA LEU A 115 8.16 10.21 4.78
C LEU A 115 7.16 11.38 4.75
N GLU A 116 6.78 11.85 5.92
CA GLU A 116 5.93 13.03 6.12
C GLU A 116 6.72 14.27 6.56
N SER A 117 6.12 15.46 6.45
CA SER A 117 6.75 16.72 6.86
C SER A 117 7.25 16.72 8.31
N ARG A 118 6.56 16.01 9.21
CA ARG A 118 6.98 15.84 10.63
C ARG A 118 8.31 15.09 10.77
N ASN A 119 8.67 14.27 9.78
CA ASN A 119 9.88 13.44 9.76
C ASN A 119 11.03 14.09 8.98
N ILE A 120 10.86 15.34 8.51
CA ILE A 120 11.88 16.11 7.80
C ILE A 120 12.29 17.32 8.65
N MET A 121 13.56 17.33 9.07
CA MET A 121 14.14 18.46 9.80
C MET A 121 14.72 19.49 8.82
N ILE A 122 14.48 20.77 9.09
CA ILE A 122 14.92 21.88 8.22
C ILE A 122 15.75 22.87 9.04
N GLN A 123 16.88 23.32 8.48
CA GLN A 123 17.68 24.44 9.01
C GLN A 123 17.82 25.50 7.92
N GLY A 124 17.13 26.64 8.09
CA GLY A 124 17.04 27.66 7.05
C GLY A 124 16.28 27.13 5.84
N THR A 125 16.97 26.96 4.70
CA THR A 125 16.40 26.37 3.47
C THR A 125 16.93 24.96 3.18
N ALA A 126 17.76 24.40 4.06
CA ALA A 126 18.37 23.09 3.87
C ALA A 126 17.67 22.02 4.72
N ILE A 127 17.52 20.82 4.15
CA ILE A 127 17.16 19.63 4.93
C ILE A 127 18.36 19.30 5.82
N SER A 128 18.16 19.32 7.13
CA SER A 128 19.20 19.03 8.14
C SER A 128 19.14 17.58 8.64
N GLY A 129 18.02 16.89 8.45
CA GLY A 129 17.85 15.50 8.86
C GLY A 129 16.55 14.88 8.38
N ILE A 130 16.57 13.55 8.29
CA ILE A 130 15.37 12.71 8.08
C ILE A 130 15.38 11.70 9.23
N ILE A 131 14.30 11.67 10.00
CA ILE A 131 14.15 10.85 11.21
C ILE A 131 13.05 9.81 11.03
N ASP A 132 12.87 8.92 12.01
CA ASP A 132 11.74 7.98 12.05
C ASP A 132 11.79 6.85 10.99
N TRP A 133 12.95 6.19 10.92
CA TRP A 133 13.22 5.11 9.96
C TRP A 133 12.70 3.72 10.39
N GLU A 134 11.89 3.63 11.45
CA GLU A 134 11.52 2.36 12.08
C GLU A 134 10.61 1.47 11.21
N SER A 135 9.85 2.05 10.28
CA SER A 135 9.06 1.32 9.29
C SER A 135 9.76 1.19 7.92
N SER A 136 11.03 1.57 7.82
CA SER A 136 11.75 1.56 6.54
C SER A 136 11.90 0.16 5.96
N SER A 137 11.76 0.06 4.64
CA SER A 137 11.55 -1.22 3.98
C SER A 137 12.17 -1.28 2.59
N ALA A 138 12.74 -2.43 2.25
CA ALA A 138 13.16 -2.74 0.89
C ALA A 138 11.97 -3.34 0.11
N CYS A 139 11.38 -2.54 -0.79
CA CYS A 139 10.24 -2.94 -1.61
C CYS A 139 10.42 -2.39 -3.05
N PRO A 140 9.59 -2.82 -4.02
CA PRO A 140 9.66 -2.28 -5.37
C PRO A 140 9.54 -0.75 -5.37
N VAL A 141 10.01 -0.08 -6.42
CA VAL A 141 9.98 1.40 -6.50
C VAL A 141 8.55 1.96 -6.61
N TRP A 142 7.64 1.20 -7.22
CA TRP A 142 6.32 1.70 -7.60
C TRP A 142 5.37 2.06 -6.45
N PRO A 143 5.28 1.38 -5.29
CA PRO A 143 4.36 1.75 -4.21
C PRO A 143 4.55 3.18 -3.70
N TYR A 144 5.78 3.67 -3.74
CA TYR A 144 6.17 4.99 -3.22
C TYR A 144 6.54 5.99 -4.30
N ALA A 145 6.37 5.63 -5.58
CA ALA A 145 6.50 6.55 -6.69
C ALA A 145 5.26 7.45 -6.78
N ARG A 146 5.11 8.33 -5.78
CA ARG A 146 4.07 9.35 -5.67
C ARG A 146 4.66 10.67 -5.19
N CYS A 147 3.91 11.75 -5.39
CA CYS A 147 4.26 13.03 -4.78
C CYS A 147 4.25 12.90 -3.25
N PRO A 148 5.18 13.56 -2.53
CA PRO A 148 5.11 13.67 -1.08
C PRO A 148 3.75 14.16 -0.60
N THR A 149 3.25 13.64 0.51
CA THR A 149 1.88 13.89 1.02
C THR A 149 1.55 15.38 1.15
N PHE A 150 2.52 16.19 1.58
CA PHE A 150 2.36 17.63 1.75
C PHE A 150 2.26 18.44 0.43
N ILE A 151 2.53 17.83 -0.73
CA ILE A 151 2.25 18.44 -2.05
C ILE A 151 1.36 17.56 -2.94
N ALA A 152 0.98 16.36 -2.49
CA ALA A 152 0.08 15.48 -3.22
C ALA A 152 -1.28 16.15 -3.46
N GLY A 153 -1.72 16.99 -2.51
CA GLY A 153 -2.93 17.82 -2.60
C GLY A 153 -4.23 17.04 -2.52
N ARG A 154 -5.36 17.75 -2.43
CA ARG A 154 -6.73 17.18 -2.45
C ARG A 154 -7.39 17.21 -3.83
N GLY A 155 -6.66 17.52 -4.89
CA GLY A 155 -7.27 17.79 -6.18
C GLY A 155 -6.33 17.60 -7.36
N HIS A 156 -6.92 17.64 -8.55
CA HIS A 156 -6.21 17.57 -9.82
C HIS A 156 -5.30 18.80 -10.01
N ASP A 157 -4.32 18.68 -10.89
CA ASP A 157 -3.50 19.82 -11.30
C ASP A 157 -4.39 20.89 -11.96
N VAL A 158 -4.28 22.15 -11.49
CA VAL A 158 -5.05 23.29 -12.00
C VAL A 158 -4.17 24.23 -12.82
N GLU A 159 -4.79 24.94 -13.76
CA GLU A 159 -4.18 26.06 -14.49
C GLU A 159 -4.60 27.40 -13.88
N GLU A 160 -3.84 28.46 -14.16
CA GLU A 160 -4.17 29.82 -13.71
C GLU A 160 -5.57 30.26 -14.21
N THR A 161 -5.98 29.78 -15.38
CA THR A 161 -7.31 30.05 -15.95
C THR A 161 -8.44 29.43 -15.16
N ASP A 162 -8.18 28.44 -14.31
CA ASP A 162 -9.21 27.78 -13.52
C ASP A 162 -9.67 28.65 -12.34
N ALA A 163 -8.95 29.71 -11.98
CA ALA A 163 -9.28 30.63 -10.88
C ALA A 163 -10.73 31.14 -10.92
N VAL A 164 -11.30 31.28 -12.13
CA VAL A 164 -12.69 31.75 -12.33
C VAL A 164 -13.76 30.76 -11.86
N ASN A 165 -13.38 29.49 -11.67
CA ASN A 165 -14.29 28.40 -11.27
C ASN A 165 -14.25 28.13 -9.76
N TRP A 166 -13.47 28.89 -9.00
CA TRP A 166 -13.30 28.70 -7.56
C TRP A 166 -14.02 29.82 -6.80
N ASP A 167 -14.81 29.41 -5.80
CA ASP A 167 -15.51 30.33 -4.92
C ASP A 167 -14.58 31.01 -3.91
N ASP A 168 -13.50 30.32 -3.51
CA ASP A 168 -12.48 30.81 -2.57
C ASP A 168 -11.13 31.04 -3.28
N PRO A 169 -10.69 32.29 -3.43
CA PRO A 169 -9.39 32.62 -4.03
C PRO A 169 -8.19 32.11 -3.23
N GLU A 170 -8.27 32.04 -1.90
CA GLU A 170 -7.16 31.55 -1.06
C GLU A 170 -6.99 30.03 -1.23
N GLU A 171 -8.10 29.30 -1.31
CA GLU A 171 -8.11 27.87 -1.61
C GLU A 171 -7.51 27.59 -3.00
N PHE A 172 -7.92 28.37 -4.01
CA PHE A 172 -7.35 28.26 -5.35
C PHE A 172 -5.84 28.53 -5.36
N GLU A 173 -5.39 29.60 -4.70
CA GLU A 173 -3.96 29.96 -4.63
C GLU A 173 -3.14 28.82 -4.01
N GLN A 174 -3.66 28.19 -2.94
CA GLN A 174 -3.02 27.03 -2.35
C GLN A 174 -2.91 25.86 -3.34
N VAL A 175 -4.01 25.47 -3.98
CA VAL A 175 -4.05 24.34 -4.93
C VAL A 175 -3.17 24.61 -6.16
N PHE A 176 -3.13 25.86 -6.63
CA PHE A 176 -2.25 26.29 -7.71
C PHE A 176 -0.78 26.20 -7.32
N HIS A 177 -0.40 26.66 -6.12
CA HIS A 177 0.97 26.50 -5.61
C HIS A 177 1.37 25.02 -5.46
N GLU A 178 0.50 24.18 -4.91
CA GLU A 178 0.75 22.74 -4.83
C GLU A 178 0.91 22.12 -6.23
N THR A 179 0.12 22.56 -7.22
CA THR A 179 0.26 22.12 -8.62
C THR A 179 1.65 22.45 -9.18
N GLN A 180 2.14 23.67 -8.98
CA GLN A 180 3.49 24.05 -9.41
C GLN A 180 4.57 23.20 -8.74
N LEU A 181 4.42 22.93 -7.43
CA LEU A 181 5.34 22.07 -6.69
C LEU A 181 5.32 20.62 -7.18
N ARG A 182 4.14 20.05 -7.49
CA ARG A 182 4.03 18.70 -8.07
C ARG A 182 4.70 18.62 -9.44
N ARG A 183 4.49 19.62 -10.31
CA ARG A 183 5.15 19.71 -11.62
C ARG A 183 6.67 19.79 -11.48
N PHE A 184 7.15 20.62 -10.57
CA PHE A 184 8.57 20.73 -10.25
C PHE A 184 9.13 19.40 -9.75
N PHE A 185 8.47 18.76 -8.77
CA PHE A 185 8.87 17.48 -8.21
C PHE A 185 8.98 16.39 -9.28
N ARG A 186 7.93 16.21 -10.10
CA ARG A 186 7.91 15.23 -11.21
C ARG A 186 9.05 15.48 -12.21
N SER A 187 9.31 16.74 -12.53
CA SER A 187 10.41 17.12 -13.43
C SER A 187 11.78 16.81 -12.84
N GLU A 188 12.02 17.19 -11.58
CA GLU A 188 13.33 16.98 -10.93
C GLU A 188 13.59 15.51 -10.62
N ILE A 189 12.59 14.76 -10.17
CA ILE A 189 12.78 13.35 -9.84
C ILE A 189 13.09 12.54 -11.09
N SER A 190 12.41 12.81 -12.21
CA SER A 190 12.65 12.13 -13.49
C SER A 190 14.06 12.37 -14.04
N LYS A 191 14.68 13.52 -13.72
CA LYS A 191 16.08 13.81 -14.08
C LYS A 191 17.10 13.07 -13.21
N ARG A 192 16.75 12.80 -11.94
CA ARG A 192 17.67 12.23 -10.93
C ARG A 192 17.54 10.73 -10.80
N ASP A 193 16.33 10.21 -11.01
CA ASP A 193 15.99 8.80 -10.89
C ASP A 193 14.96 8.43 -11.96
N LEU A 194 15.46 7.91 -13.08
CA LEU A 194 14.64 7.47 -14.20
C LEU A 194 13.62 6.42 -13.76
N ALA A 195 14.00 5.49 -12.87
CA ALA A 195 13.12 4.42 -12.45
C ALA A 195 11.97 4.93 -11.59
N PHE A 196 12.25 5.88 -10.71
CA PHE A 196 11.20 6.57 -9.96
C PHE A 196 10.29 7.38 -10.89
N GLY A 197 10.86 8.13 -11.85
CA GLY A 197 10.09 8.88 -12.85
C GLY A 197 9.16 7.99 -13.67
N VAL A 198 9.66 6.86 -14.18
CA VAL A 198 8.84 5.85 -14.88
C VAL A 198 7.74 5.30 -13.96
N ALA A 199 8.08 4.99 -12.71
CA ALA A 199 7.12 4.46 -11.75
C ALA A 199 6.00 5.45 -11.39
N MET A 200 6.27 6.75 -11.38
CA MET A 200 5.25 7.79 -11.19
C MET A 200 4.17 7.78 -12.29
N HIS A 201 4.49 7.27 -13.48
CA HIS A 201 3.58 7.25 -14.64
C HIS A 201 3.01 5.86 -14.92
N GLU A 202 3.84 4.83 -14.85
CA GLU A 202 3.50 3.45 -15.23
C GLU A 202 3.15 2.55 -14.02
N GLY A 203 3.48 2.98 -12.80
CA GLY A 203 3.28 2.19 -11.58
C GLY A 203 1.84 2.18 -11.06
N SER A 204 0.99 3.09 -11.53
CA SER A 204 -0.38 3.29 -11.02
C SER A 204 -1.23 2.02 -11.04
N LYS A 205 -1.09 1.20 -12.09
CA LYS A 205 -1.82 -0.07 -12.20
C LYS A 205 -1.43 -1.05 -11.09
N VAL A 206 -0.15 -1.11 -10.74
CA VAL A 206 0.36 -2.03 -9.70
C VAL A 206 0.00 -1.51 -8.31
N GLN A 207 0.16 -0.19 -8.08
CA GLN A 207 -0.27 0.50 -6.86
C GLN A 207 -1.75 0.22 -6.56
N MET A 208 -2.60 0.43 -7.56
CA MET A 208 -4.03 0.17 -7.44
C MET A 208 -4.34 -1.29 -7.08
N PHE A 209 -3.58 -2.26 -7.60
CA PHE A 209 -3.74 -3.65 -7.19
C PHE A 209 -3.31 -3.86 -5.72
N GLU A 210 -2.18 -3.29 -5.31
CA GLU A 210 -1.72 -3.32 -3.92
C GLU A 210 -2.76 -2.70 -2.96
N ASP A 211 -3.36 -1.58 -3.33
CA ASP A 211 -4.43 -0.94 -2.54
C ASP A 211 -5.61 -1.89 -2.33
N GLN A 212 -6.00 -2.65 -3.37
CA GLN A 212 -7.05 -3.66 -3.24
C GLN A 212 -6.62 -4.84 -2.34
N VAL A 213 -5.35 -5.24 -2.36
CA VAL A 213 -4.81 -6.22 -1.42
C VAL A 213 -4.93 -5.72 0.01
N ILE A 214 -4.55 -4.47 0.27
CA ILE A 214 -4.62 -3.86 1.61
C ILE A 214 -6.08 -3.71 2.06
N LEU A 215 -6.96 -3.20 1.19
CA LEU A 215 -8.38 -3.02 1.46
C LEU A 215 -9.11 -4.33 1.73
N THR A 216 -8.60 -5.46 1.23
CA THR A 216 -9.24 -6.77 1.45
C THR A 216 -9.38 -7.11 2.93
N ARG A 217 -8.47 -6.60 3.78
CA ARG A 217 -8.50 -6.80 5.23
C ARG A 217 -9.79 -6.29 5.88
N GLU A 218 -10.20 -5.09 5.49
CA GLU A 218 -11.36 -4.43 6.08
C GLU A 218 -12.63 -4.60 5.25
N TYR A 219 -12.49 -4.60 3.93
CA TYR A 219 -13.60 -4.55 3.00
C TYR A 219 -13.53 -5.68 1.94
N PRO A 220 -13.45 -6.96 2.33
CA PRO A 220 -13.30 -8.07 1.38
C PRO A 220 -14.44 -8.13 0.36
N ARG A 221 -15.68 -7.80 0.78
CA ARG A 221 -16.85 -7.76 -0.10
C ARG A 221 -16.75 -6.66 -1.16
N HIS A 222 -16.17 -5.51 -0.83
CA HIS A 222 -15.91 -4.43 -1.80
C HIS A 222 -14.92 -4.92 -2.86
N VAL A 223 -13.80 -5.51 -2.43
CA VAL A 223 -12.78 -6.01 -3.35
C VAL A 223 -13.31 -7.15 -4.22
N LYS A 224 -14.17 -8.05 -3.69
CA LYS A 224 -14.87 -9.06 -4.52
C LYS A 224 -15.69 -8.42 -5.64
N ARG A 225 -16.41 -7.32 -5.37
CA ARG A 225 -17.17 -6.60 -6.40
C ARG A 225 -16.25 -5.97 -7.43
N TRP A 226 -15.14 -5.37 -6.99
CA TRP A 226 -14.11 -4.85 -7.88
C TRP A 226 -13.54 -5.93 -8.82
N ILE A 227 -13.19 -7.11 -8.30
CA ILE A 227 -12.73 -8.25 -9.13
C ILE A 227 -13.79 -8.67 -10.15
N ASN A 228 -15.06 -8.73 -9.74
CA ASN A 228 -16.15 -9.11 -10.64
C ASN A 228 -16.35 -8.08 -11.76
N HIS A 229 -16.25 -6.78 -11.44
CA HIS A 229 -16.35 -5.69 -12.40
C HIS A 229 -15.22 -5.75 -13.45
N LEU A 230 -13.98 -6.02 -13.02
CA LEU A 230 -12.86 -6.24 -13.94
C LEU A 230 -13.12 -7.40 -14.91
N ARG A 231 -13.76 -8.48 -14.44
CA ARG A 231 -14.07 -9.67 -15.25
C ARG A 231 -15.23 -9.44 -16.21
N SER A 232 -16.17 -8.54 -15.91
CA SER A 232 -17.29 -8.22 -16.79
C SER A 232 -16.91 -7.31 -17.97
N GLY A 233 -15.68 -6.74 -17.98
CA GLY A 233 -15.22 -5.87 -19.07
C GLY A 233 -16.00 -4.55 -19.17
N SER A 234 -16.72 -4.18 -18.11
CA SER A 234 -17.33 -2.86 -17.98
C SER A 234 -16.19 -1.85 -17.78
N GLU A 235 -15.80 -1.16 -18.84
CA GLU A 235 -14.93 0.01 -18.75
C GLU A 235 -15.70 1.12 -18.03
N GLY A 236 -15.52 1.24 -16.72
CA GLY A 236 -16.19 2.26 -15.92
C GLY A 236 -15.58 2.34 -14.53
N TRP A 237 -14.40 2.96 -14.44
CA TRP A 237 -13.81 3.38 -13.18
C TRP A 237 -14.62 4.57 -12.66
N ASP A 238 -15.38 4.39 -11.58
CA ASP A 238 -15.85 5.50 -10.74
C ASP A 238 -14.73 5.80 -9.74
N GLU A 239 -14.07 6.95 -9.90
CA GLU A 239 -13.06 7.50 -8.99
C GLU A 239 -13.63 7.81 -7.58
N ASP A 240 -14.95 7.75 -7.39
CA ASP A 240 -15.66 8.10 -6.15
C ASP A 240 -15.60 7.06 -5.03
N LEU A 241 -14.95 5.90 -5.23
CA LEU A 241 -14.85 4.86 -4.21
C LEU A 241 -13.58 4.92 -3.35
N SER A 242 -12.74 5.96 -3.51
CA SER A 242 -11.54 6.20 -2.71
C SER A 242 -11.68 7.29 -1.63
N ALA A 243 -12.92 7.64 -1.24
CA ALA A 243 -13.20 8.57 -0.14
C ALA A 243 -13.56 7.84 1.16
#